data_AF-A0A929ZEM2-F1
#
_entry.id   AF-A0A929ZEM2-F1
#
_cell.length_a   1.000
_cell.length_b   1.000
_cell.length_c   1.000
_cell.angle_alpha   90.00
_cell.angle_beta   90.00
_cell.angle_gamma   90.00
#
_symmetry.space_group_name_H-M   'P 1'
#
loop_
_entity.id
_entity.type
_entity.pdbx_description
1 polymer ?
#
loop_
_entity_poly.entity_id
_entity_poly.type
_entity_poly.pdbx_seq_one_letter_code
_entity_poly.pdbx_strand_id
1 'polypeptide(L)'
;MTYVLALAMVIVIVAAQWFFTSRALRSPSHFIGWVTGGYAAKIALLAIGLYVPRALGMDVRVAAIATIIAIIVSSTVEMIVMMRKRTMNVDAPSDTQ
;
A
#
# COMPACT_ATOMS: atom_id res chain seq x y z
N MET A 1 2.19 19.43 16.76
CA MET A 1 1.05 18.83 16.01
C MET A 1 1.48 18.16 14.72
N THR A 2 2.35 18.77 13.91
CA THR A 2 2.79 18.22 12.60
C THR A 2 3.36 16.80 12.67
N TYR A 3 4.17 16.47 13.68
CA TYR A 3 4.72 15.12 13.86
C TYR A 3 3.65 14.06 14.21
N VAL A 4 2.65 14.43 15.00
CA VAL A 4 1.53 13.52 15.35
C VAL A 4 0.68 13.24 14.12
N LEU A 5 0.40 14.27 13.32
CA LEU A 5 -0.30 14.10 12.05
C LEU A 5 0.51 13.20 11.10
N ALA A 6 1.82 13.45 10.95
CA ALA A 6 2.68 12.62 10.13
C ALA A 6 2.67 11.15 10.58
N LEU A 7 2.75 10.88 11.89
CA LEU A 7 2.68 9.53 12.44
C LEU A 7 1.33 8.86 12.14
N ALA A 8 0.22 9.58 12.32
CA ALA A 8 -1.11 9.08 12.01
C ALA A 8 -1.24 8.70 10.53
N MET A 9 -0.68 9.52 9.63
CA MET A 9 -0.69 9.25 8.20
C MET A 9 0.12 8.01 7.84
N VAL A 10 1.29 7.82 8.46
CA VAL A 10 2.08 6.59 8.29
C VAL A 10 1.26 5.36 8.70
N ILE A 11 0.59 5.40 9.86
CA ILE A 11 -0.25 4.29 10.34
C ILE A 11 -1.36 3.99 9.35
N VAL A 12 -2.06 5.01 8.85
CA VAL A 12 -3.14 4.85 7.86
C VAL A 12 -2.61 4.24 6.56
N ILE A 13 -1.46 4.70 6.07
CA ILE A 13 -0.83 4.16 4.85
C ILE A 13 -0.50 2.68 5.03
N VAL A 14 0.15 2.31 6.13
CA VAL A 14 0.52 0.92 6.43
C VAL A 14 -0.71 0.03 6.56
N ALA A 15 -1.75 0.50 7.27
CA ALA A 15 -2.99 -0.25 7.45
C ALA A 15 -3.75 -0.45 6.13
N ALA A 16 -3.87 0.61 5.33
CA ALA A 16 -4.50 0.55 4.01
C ALA A 16 -3.74 -0.43 3.11
N GLN A 17 -2.42 -0.33 3.08
CA GLN A 17 -1.59 -1.20 2.26
C GLN A 17 -1.71 -2.66 2.68
N TRP A 18 -1.64 -2.95 3.98
CA TRP A 18 -1.86 -4.29 4.49
C TRP A 18 -3.23 -4.86 4.09
N PHE A 19 -4.28 -4.04 4.16
CA PHE A 19 -5.63 -4.45 3.77
C PHE A 19 -5.71 -4.82 2.28
N PHE A 20 -5.23 -3.96 1.39
CA PHE A 20 -5.26 -4.20 -0.06
C PHE A 20 -4.40 -5.41 -0.45
N THR A 21 -3.17 -5.50 0.07
CA THR A 21 -2.29 -6.63 -0.20
C THR A 21 -2.90 -7.94 0.34
N SER A 22 -3.46 -7.93 1.56
CA SER A 22 -4.13 -9.11 2.13
C SER A 22 -5.34 -9.58 1.32
N ARG A 23 -6.14 -8.62 0.80
CA ARG A 23 -7.30 -8.91 -0.03
C ARG A 23 -6.91 -9.43 -1.42
N ALA A 24 -5.93 -8.82 -2.07
CA ALA A 24 -5.38 -9.29 -3.33
C ALA A 24 -4.90 -10.74 -3.21
N LEU A 25 -4.19 -11.05 -2.13
CA LEU A 25 -3.64 -12.39 -1.89
C LEU A 25 -4.68 -13.46 -1.49
N ARG A 26 -5.92 -13.09 -1.13
CA ARG A 26 -7.00 -14.03 -0.76
C ARG A 26 -7.94 -14.34 -1.92
N SER A 27 -7.94 -13.55 -3.00
CA SER A 27 -8.94 -13.66 -4.08
C SER A 27 -8.28 -13.77 -5.45
N PRO A 28 -7.98 -14.98 -5.96
CA PRO A 28 -7.42 -15.18 -7.29
C PRO A 28 -8.29 -14.57 -8.41
N SER A 29 -9.61 -14.66 -8.29
CA SER A 29 -10.59 -14.15 -9.26
C SER A 29 -10.69 -12.62 -9.34
N HIS A 30 -10.23 -11.90 -8.31
CA HIS A 30 -10.31 -10.44 -8.22
C HIS A 30 -8.95 -9.80 -7.95
N PHE A 31 -7.86 -10.54 -8.16
CA PHE A 31 -6.50 -10.10 -7.86
C PHE A 31 -6.20 -8.75 -8.52
N ILE A 32 -6.50 -8.62 -9.82
CA ILE A 32 -6.29 -7.38 -10.59
C ILE A 32 -7.14 -6.22 -10.02
N GLY A 33 -8.39 -6.47 -9.62
CA GLY A 33 -9.25 -5.45 -9.02
C GLY A 33 -8.71 -4.91 -7.70
N TRP A 34 -8.23 -5.79 -6.82
CA TRP A 34 -7.63 -5.39 -5.54
C TRP A 34 -6.28 -4.71 -5.70
N VAL A 35 -5.46 -5.13 -6.66
CA VAL A 35 -4.17 -4.49 -6.96
C VAL A 35 -4.39 -3.09 -7.54
N THR A 36 -5.25 -2.95 -8.55
CA THR A 36 -5.59 -1.64 -9.14
C THR A 36 -6.22 -0.71 -8.11
N GLY A 37 -7.11 -1.23 -7.25
CA GLY A 37 -7.67 -0.49 -6.13
C GLY A 37 -6.60 -0.05 -5.11
N GLY A 38 -5.61 -0.89 -4.81
CA GLY A 38 -4.49 -0.56 -3.95
C GLY A 38 -3.61 0.56 -4.50
N TYR A 39 -3.35 0.58 -5.81
CA TYR A 39 -2.63 1.68 -6.45
C TYR A 39 -3.43 2.98 -6.44
N ALA A 40 -4.73 2.94 -6.74
CA ALA A 40 -5.59 4.12 -6.64
C ALA A 40 -5.61 4.67 -5.20
N ALA A 41 -5.67 3.80 -4.20
CA ALA A 41 -5.58 4.18 -2.80
C ALA A 41 -4.25 4.86 -2.44
N LYS A 42 -3.11 4.40 -2.98
CA LYS A 42 -1.80 5.06 -2.78
C LYS A 42 -1.79 6.49 -3.30
N ILE A 43 -2.38 6.74 -4.48
CA ILE A 43 -2.49 8.10 -5.04
C ILE A 43 -3.37 8.97 -4.15
N ALA A 44 -4.51 8.45 -3.69
CA ALA A 44 -5.38 9.17 -2.75
C ALA A 44 -4.66 9.47 -1.43
N LEU A 45 -3.93 8.51 -0.88
CA LEU A 45 -3.12 8.68 0.34
C LEU A 45 -1.99 9.69 0.15
N LEU A 46 -1.36 9.74 -1.02
CA LEU A 46 -0.37 10.76 -1.35
C LEU A 46 -0.99 12.16 -1.42
N ALA A 47 -2.18 12.28 -2.02
CA ALA A 47 -2.92 13.54 -2.06
C ALA A 47 -3.30 13.99 -0.65
N ILE A 48 -3.87 13.10 0.18
CA ILE A 48 -4.17 13.36 1.59
C ILE A 48 -2.89 13.79 2.33
N GLY A 49 -1.79 13.07 2.07
CA GLY A 49 -0.37 13.38 2.30
C GLY A 49 -0.01 14.87 2.31
N LEU A 50 -0.41 15.49 1.21
CA LEU A 50 0.01 16.82 0.82
C LEU A 50 -1.00 17.90 1.23
N TYR A 51 -2.30 17.59 1.06
CA TYR A 51 -3.36 18.59 1.17
C TYR A 51 -3.94 18.73 2.58
N VAL A 52 -3.97 17.66 3.39
CA VAL A 52 -4.49 17.74 4.77
C VAL A 52 -3.62 18.62 5.68
N PRO A 53 -2.28 18.47 5.73
CA PRO A 53 -1.45 19.37 6.53
C PRO A 53 -1.58 20.82 6.08
N ARG A 54 -1.66 21.03 4.75
CA ARG A 54 -1.83 22.34 4.13
C ARG A 54 -3.14 23.01 4.54
N ALA A 55 -4.25 22.28 4.50
CA ALA A 55 -5.57 22.78 4.88
C ALA A 55 -5.65 23.14 6.37
N LEU A 56 -4.85 22.48 7.21
CA LEU A 56 -4.73 22.75 8.64
C LEU A 56 -3.72 23.87 8.98
N GLY A 57 -3.16 24.54 7.97
CA GLY A 57 -2.16 25.61 8.17
C GLY A 57 -0.82 25.12 8.71
N MET A 58 -0.53 23.81 8.62
CA MET A 58 0.72 23.20 9.10
C MET A 58 1.76 23.10 7.99
N ASP A 59 3.03 23.04 8.40
CA ASP A 59 4.14 22.78 7.49
C ASP A 59 4.00 21.41 6.79
N VAL A 60 3.79 21.46 5.48
CA VAL A 60 3.50 20.29 4.65
C VAL A 60 4.74 19.40 4.48
N ARG A 61 5.94 19.96 4.61
CA ARG A 61 7.20 19.31 4.25
C ARG A 61 7.41 17.99 5.01
N VAL A 62 7.20 18.00 6.33
CA VAL A 62 7.39 16.80 7.18
C VAL A 62 6.35 15.73 6.86
N ALA A 63 5.08 16.11 6.73
CA ALA A 63 4.00 15.19 6.41
C ALA A 63 4.14 14.58 5.00
N ALA A 64 4.53 15.38 4.01
CA ALA A 64 4.79 14.92 2.65
C ALA A 64 5.97 13.95 2.60
N ILE A 65 7.10 14.27 3.24
CA ILE A 65 8.27 13.37 3.32
C ILE A 65 7.87 12.05 3.99
N ALA A 66 7.18 12.11 5.13
CA ALA A 66 6.72 10.92 5.85
C ALA A 66 5.78 10.05 4.99
N THR A 67 4.85 10.68 4.27
CA THR A 67 3.92 10.01 3.35
C THR A 67 4.67 9.29 2.23
N ILE A 68 5.62 9.97 1.58
CA ILE A 68 6.41 9.39 0.49
C ILE A 68 7.22 8.20 1.00
N ILE A 69 7.94 8.36 2.12
CA ILE A 69 8.73 7.28 2.72
C ILE A 69 7.83 6.09 3.07
N ALA A 70 6.68 6.33 3.69
CA ALA A 70 5.74 5.27 4.07
C ALA A 70 5.23 4.50 2.85
N ILE A 71 4.88 5.19 1.76
CA ILE A 71 4.41 4.55 0.53
C ILE A 71 5.53 3.72 -0.11
N ILE A 72 6.76 4.25 -0.17
CA ILE A 72 7.91 3.53 -0.75
C ILE A 72 8.18 2.25 0.05
N VAL A 73 8.39 2.38 1.37
CA VAL A 73 8.70 1.25 2.25
C VAL A 73 7.59 0.20 2.19
N SER A 74 6.33 0.63 2.30
CA SER A 74 5.19 -0.29 2.23
C SER A 74 5.13 -1.00 0.87
N SER A 75 5.45 -0.31 -0.23
CA SER A 75 5.42 -0.89 -1.58
C SER A 75 6.54 -1.90 -1.80
N THR A 76 7.73 -1.65 -1.22
CA THR A 76 8.79 -2.65 -1.17
C THR A 76 8.36 -3.90 -0.40
N VAL A 77 7.70 -3.73 0.76
CA VAL A 77 7.17 -4.85 1.54
C VAL A 77 6.12 -5.63 0.75
N GLU A 78 5.18 -4.94 0.11
CA GLU A 78 4.16 -5.56 -0.74
C GLU A 78 4.78 -6.38 -1.87
N MET A 79 5.79 -5.84 -2.56
CA MET A 79 6.55 -6.56 -3.59
C MET A 79 7.22 -7.82 -3.02
N ILE A 80 7.89 -7.72 -1.87
CA ILE A 80 8.52 -8.87 -1.20
C ILE A 80 7.47 -9.94 -0.85
N VAL A 81 6.32 -9.54 -0.31
CA VAL A 81 5.24 -10.45 0.06
C VAL A 81 4.69 -11.16 -1.17
N MET A 82 4.45 -10.44 -2.27
CA MET A 82 3.99 -11.03 -3.52
C MET A 82 5.04 -11.99 -4.12
N MET A 83 6.32 -11.62 -4.12
CA MET A 83 7.41 -12.50 -4.59
C MET A 83 7.50 -13.79 -3.78
N ARG A 84 7.38 -13.71 -2.44
CA ARG A 84 7.42 -14.89 -1.56
C ARG A 84 6.25 -15.85 -1.77
N LYS A 85 5.09 -15.35 -2.23
CA LYS A 85 3.94 -16.19 -2.56
C LYS A 85 3.96 -16.73 -4.00
N ARG A 86 4.72 -16.10 -4.91
CA ARG A 86 4.82 -16.48 -6.33
C ARG A 86 5.76 -17.67 -6.61
N THR A 87 6.32 -18.31 -5.60
CA THR A 87 7.04 -19.59 -5.77
C THR A 87 6.12 -20.76 -6.16
N MET A 88 4.81 -20.57 -6.22
CA MET A 88 3.87 -21.51 -6.83
C MET A 88 3.62 -21.10 -8.30
N ASN A 89 4.65 -21.19 -9.14
CA ASN A 89 4.56 -21.01 -10.60
C ASN A 89 4.97 -22.27 -11.36
N VAL A 90 4.79 -23.43 -10.73
CA VAL A 90 4.82 -24.72 -11.41
C VAL A 90 3.38 -25.17 -11.39
N ASP A 91 2.71 -25.12 -12.54
CA ASP A 91 1.52 -25.95 -12.73
C ASP A 91 1.91 -27.36 -12.29
N ALA A 92 1.16 -27.95 -11.35
CA ALA A 92 1.38 -29.36 -11.04
C ALA A 92 1.32 -30.13 -12.37
N PRO A 93 2.29 -31.02 -12.67
CA PRO A 93 2.15 -31.89 -13.82
C PRO A 93 0.77 -32.52 -13.76
N SER A 94 0.03 -32.46 -14.86
CA SER A 94 -1.19 -33.25 -14.98
C SER A 94 -0.78 -34.71 -14.88
N ASP A 95 -0.82 -35.27 -13.67
CA ASP A 95 -0.75 -36.71 -13.47
C ASP A 95 -1.98 -37.30 -14.14
N THR A 96 -1.77 -37.84 -15.34
CA THR A 96 -2.48 -38.95 -15.99
C THR A 96 -3.99 -39.06 -15.74
N GLN A 97 -4.81 -38.80 -16.78
CA GLN A 97 -5.43 -39.85 -17.62
C GLN A 97 -6.05 -39.25 -18.88
#